data_AF-W1X9G0-F1
#
_entry.id   AF-W1X9G0-F1
#
_cell.length_a   1.000
_cell.length_b   1.000
_cell.length_c   1.000
_cell.angle_alpha   90.00
_cell.angle_beta   90.00
_cell.angle_gamma   90.00
#
_symmetry.space_group_name_H-M   'P 1'
#
loop_
_entity.id
_entity.type
_entity.pdbx_description
1 polymer ?
#
loop_
_entity_poly.entity_id
_entity_poly.type
_entity_poly.pdbx_seq_one_letter_code
_entity_poly.pdbx_strand_id
1 'polypeptide(L)' 'ILHVDDQVLVQVMDYDEFSGKASLSMRTLEEEKHHLPKRHRFSNDRYKIGFAPLAKSLSTWTKEAMDFLNQSKEETK' A
#
# COMPACT_ATOMS: atom_id res chain seq x y z
N ILE A 1 22.40 6.52 -11.10
CA ILE A 1 23.23 7.62 -10.56
C ILE A 1 24.01 8.17 -11.74
N LEU A 2 24.01 9.50 -11.93
CA LEU A 2 24.73 10.17 -13.03
C LEU A 2 26.16 10.50 -12.61
N HIS A 3 27.08 10.50 -13.57
CA HIS A 3 28.47 10.88 -13.38
C HIS A 3 28.81 12.12 -14.19
N VAL A 4 29.91 12.76 -13.84
CA VAL A 4 30.48 13.84 -14.65
C VAL A 4 30.96 13.23 -15.97
N ASP A 5 30.77 13.97 -17.07
CA ASP A 5 31.07 13.58 -18.46
C ASP A 5 30.14 12.55 -19.12
N ASP A 6 29.04 12.16 -18.46
CA ASP A 6 28.00 11.33 -19.07
C ASP A 6 27.25 12.11 -20.18
N GLN A 7 27.10 11.49 -21.35
CA GLN A 7 26.19 11.99 -22.39
C GLN A 7 24.76 11.58 -22.05
N VAL A 8 23.89 12.57 -21.86
CA VAL A 8 22.48 12.37 -21.50
C VAL A 8 21.55 13.07 -22.49
N LEU A 9 20.42 12.42 -22.79
CA LEU A 9 19.33 13.05 -23.51
C LEU A 9 18.50 13.87 -22.53
N VAL A 10 18.27 15.14 -22.85
CA VAL A 10 17.59 16.11 -21.98
C VAL A 10 16.60 16.94 -22.79
N GLN A 11 15.54 17.39 -22.14
CA GLN A 11 14.63 18.40 -22.69
C GLN A 11 15.02 19.80 -22.19
N VAL A 12 15.03 20.76 -23.10
CA VAL A 12 15.22 22.19 -22.77
C VAL A 12 13.94 22.73 -22.16
N MET A 13 14.04 23.27 -20.95
CA MET A 13 12.92 23.81 -20.19
C MET A 13 12.84 25.33 -20.30
N ASP A 14 13.99 25.98 -20.21
CA ASP A 14 14.11 27.43 -20.28
C ASP A 14 15.48 27.83 -20.81
N TYR A 15 15.57 29.02 -21.37
CA TYR A 15 16.81 29.60 -21.87
C TYR A 15 16.92 31.05 -21.43
N ASP A 16 17.94 31.34 -20.64
CA ASP A 16 18.26 32.69 -20.23
C ASP A 16 19.16 33.37 -21.27
N GLU A 17 18.58 34.32 -22.00
CA GLU A 17 19.27 35.06 -23.06
C GLU A 17 20.35 36.01 -22.52
N PHE A 18 20.23 36.48 -21.28
CA PHE A 18 21.21 37.41 -20.71
C PHE A 18 22.50 36.70 -20.32
N SER A 19 22.41 35.51 -19.72
CA SER A 19 23.59 34.72 -19.30
C SER A 19 24.00 33.63 -20.29
N GLY A 20 23.16 33.31 -21.27
CA GLY A 20 23.36 32.23 -22.23
C GLY A 20 23.24 30.84 -21.60
N LYS A 21 22.59 30.72 -20.43
CA LYS A 21 22.43 29.45 -19.71
C LYS A 21 21.08 28.82 -20.03
N ALA A 22 21.06 27.50 -20.16
CA ALA A 22 19.84 26.73 -20.37
C ALA A 22 19.49 25.91 -19.13
N SER A 23 18.21 25.86 -18.79
CA SER A 23 17.65 24.94 -17.80
C SER A 23 17.21 23.65 -18.51
N LEU A 24 17.69 22.50 -18.03
CA LEU A 24 17.50 21.19 -18.67
C LEU A 24 16.85 20.20 -17.71
N SER A 25 15.96 19.33 -18.22
CA SER A 25 15.28 18.30 -17.42
C SER A 25 15.26 16.95 -18.13
N MET A 26 15.60 15.88 -17.39
CA MET A 26 15.40 14.50 -17.83
C MET A 26 14.05 13.93 -17.38
N ARG A 27 13.41 14.53 -16.35
CA ARG A 27 12.17 14.00 -15.77
C ARG A 27 11.01 13.96 -16.76
N THR A 28 11.02 14.85 -17.74
CA THR A 28 9.97 14.94 -18.76
C THR A 28 10.09 13.85 -19.82
N LEU A 29 11.26 13.21 -19.94
CA LEU A 29 11.51 12.08 -20.83
C LEU A 29 11.22 10.74 -20.13
N GLU A 30 11.19 10.72 -18.81
CA GLU A 30 10.80 9.53 -18.06
C GLU A 30 9.33 9.22 -18.33
N GLU A 31 9.03 7.96 -18.64
CA GLU A 31 7.64 7.51 -18.77
C GLU A 31 6.89 7.82 -17.48
N GLU A 32 5.83 8.61 -17.60
CA GLU A 32 4.98 8.96 -16.47
C GLU A 32 4.38 7.66 -15.93
N LYS A 33 4.93 7.16 -14.83
CA LYS A 33 4.36 6.03 -14.10
C LYS A 33 3.07 6.54 -13.47
N HIS A 34 2.01 6.61 -14.26
CA HIS A 34 0.66 6.83 -13.78
C HIS A 34 0.30 5.66 -12.87
N HIS A 35 0.70 5.76 -11.60
CA HIS A 35 0.26 4.88 -10.55
C HIS A 35 -1.21 5.23 -10.33
N LEU A 36 -2.08 4.53 -11.06
CA LEU A 36 -3.51 4.60 -10.80
C LEU A 36 -3.73 4.35 -9.31
N PRO A 37 -4.49 5.22 -8.62
CA PRO A 37 -4.74 5.06 -7.20
C PRO A 37 -5.38 3.69 -6.98
N LYS A 38 -4.68 2.82 -6.24
CA LYS A 38 -5.25 1.52 -5.86
C LYS A 38 -6.41 1.77 -4.91
N ARG A 39 -7.59 1.23 -5.21
CA ARG A 39 -8.72 1.21 -4.27
C ARG A 39 -8.29 0.50 -2.99
N HIS A 40 -8.59 1.11 -1.84
CA HIS A 40 -8.37 0.47 -0.55
C HIS A 40 -9.17 -0.83 -0.48
N ARG A 41 -8.49 -1.92 -0.14
CA ARG A 41 -9.11 -3.22 0.14
C ARG A 41 -8.72 -3.63 1.56
N PHE A 42 -9.71 -4.04 2.34
CA PHE A 42 -9.47 -4.65 3.65
C PHE A 42 -8.76 -6.01 3.54
N SER A 43 -8.90 -6.68 2.39
CA SER A 43 -8.19 -7.91 2.06
C SER A 43 -7.03 -7.66 1.10
N ASN A 44 -5.94 -8.40 1.31
CA ASN A 44 -4.81 -8.41 0.39
C ASN A 44 -4.86 -9.71 -0.42
N ASP A 45 -5.05 -9.59 -1.74
CA ASP A 45 -5.21 -10.73 -2.65
C ASP A 45 -4.02 -11.71 -2.66
N ARG A 46 -2.85 -11.26 -2.20
CA ARG A 46 -1.63 -12.09 -2.07
C ARG A 46 -1.72 -13.09 -0.92
N TYR A 47 -2.53 -12.81 0.09
CA TYR A 47 -2.70 -13.69 1.25
C TYR A 47 -4.02 -14.45 1.13
N LYS A 48 -3.96 -15.75 0.85
CA LYS A 48 -5.12 -16.65 0.80
C LYS A 48 -5.51 -17.18 2.18
N ILE A 49 -5.62 -16.28 3.16
CA ILE A 49 -5.89 -16.64 4.56
C ILE A 49 -7.35 -17.02 4.83
N GLY A 50 -8.28 -16.66 3.93
CA GLY A 50 -9.70 -17.06 4.02
C GLY A 50 -10.28 -16.88 5.43
N PHE A 51 -10.88 -17.95 5.96
CA PHE A 51 -11.45 -17.99 7.32
C PHE A 51 -10.46 -18.49 8.39
N ALA A 52 -9.15 -18.47 8.15
CA ALA A 52 -8.16 -18.92 9.13
C ALA A 52 -8.22 -18.17 10.48
N PRO A 53 -8.46 -16.84 10.53
CA PRO A 53 -8.65 -16.15 11.81
C PRO A 53 -9.88 -16.65 12.57
N LEU A 54 -10.98 -16.90 11.85
CA LEU A 54 -12.22 -17.43 12.41
C LEU A 54 -12.01 -18.83 13.00
N ALA A 55 -11.30 -19.70 12.29
CA ALA A 55 -11.00 -21.05 12.77
C ALA A 55 -10.17 -21.04 14.07
N LYS A 56 -9.24 -20.09 14.21
CA LYS A 56 -8.42 -19.94 15.41
C LYS A 56 -9.22 -19.46 16.63
N SER A 57 -10.17 -18.55 16.43
CA SER A 57 -10.98 -18.00 17.53
C SER A 57 -12.17 -18.88 17.92
N LEU A 58 -12.63 -19.75 17.02
CA LEU A 58 -13.83 -20.57 17.18
C LEU A 58 -13.80 -21.42 18.45
N SER A 59 -12.66 -22.05 18.77
CA SER A 59 -12.53 -22.88 19.97
C SER A 59 -12.67 -22.08 21.26
N THR A 60 -12.18 -20.84 21.28
CA THR A 60 -12.26 -19.95 22.45
C THR A 60 -13.67 -19.44 22.63
N TRP A 61 -14.28 -18.92 21.55
CA TRP A 61 -15.65 -18.42 21.58
C TRP A 61 -16.68 -19.49 21.93
N THR A 62 -16.44 -20.74 21.50
CA THR A 62 -17.32 -21.85 21.85
C THR A 62 -17.28 -22.15 23.35
N LYS A 63 -16.09 -22.08 23.97
CA LYS A 63 -15.94 -22.23 25.43
C LYS A 63 -16.62 -21.09 26.17
N GLU A 64 -16.32 -19.85 25.79
CA GLU A 64 -16.93 -18.66 26.38
C GLU A 64 -18.47 -18.69 26.29
N ALA A 65 -19.00 -19.11 25.14
CA ALA A 65 -20.44 -19.25 24.95
C ALA A 65 -21.06 -20.35 25.82
N MET A 66 -20.38 -21.50 25.97
CA MET A 66 -20.82 -22.57 26.86
C MET A 66 -20.83 -22.11 28.32
N ASP A 67 -19.78 -21.42 28.76
CA ASP A 67 -19.65 -20.91 30.12
C ASP A 67 -20.75 -19.88 30.43
N PHE A 68 -21.03 -18.97 29.51
CA PHE A 68 -22.15 -18.02 29.61
C PHE A 68 -23.52 -18.71 29.73
N LEU A 69 -23.76 -19.75 28.91
CA LEU A 69 -25.00 -20.51 28.96
C LEU A 69 -25.16 -21.32 30.26
N ASN A 70 -24.07 -21.74 30.89
CA ASN A 70 -24.12 -22.43 32.17
C ASN A 70 -24.38 -21.46 33.32
N GLN A 71 -23.72 -20.28 33.34
CA GLN A 71 -23.96 -19.24 34.34
C GLN A 71 -25.41 -18.76 34.34
N SER A 72 -25.97 -18.47 33.16
CA SER A 72 -27.38 -18.07 33.04
C SER A 72 -28.36 -19.14 33.55
N LYS A 73 -28.04 -20.44 33.42
CA LYS A 73 -28.87 -21.52 33.98
C LYS A 73 -28.78 -21.60 35.51
N GLU A 74 -27.64 -21.26 36.10
CA GLU A 74 -27.46 -21.23 37.56
C GLU A 74 -28.16 -20.03 38.19
N GLU A 75 -28.20 -18.88 37.52
CA GLU A 75 -28.93 -17.68 37.96
C GLU A 75 -30.46 -17.81 37.90
N THR A 76 -30.97 -18.73 37.06
CA THR A 76 -32.42 -18.96 36.90
C THR A 76 -32.97 -20.01 37.88
N LYS A 77 -32.11 -20.61 38.72
CA LYS A 77 -32.44 -21.73 39.61
C LYS A 77 -32.50 -21.30 41.07
#